data_AF-A0A1I3XBC7-F1
#
_entry.id   AF-A0A1I3XBC7-F1
#
_cell.length_a   1.000
_cell.length_b   1.000
_cell.length_c   1.000
_cell.angle_alpha   90.00
_cell.angle_beta   90.00
_cell.angle_gamma   90.00
#
_symmetry.space_group_name_H-M   'P 1'
#
loop_
_entity.id
_entity.type
_entity.pdbx_description
1 polymer ?
#
loop_
_entity_poly.entity_id
_entity_poly.type
_entity_poly.pdbx_seq_one_letter_code
_entity_poly.pdbx_strand_id
1 'polypeptide(L)'
;MTDSSPTLMPQAERRGKILAVVSGKGGSGKTMLAVSLAQGLAIADRTVMLVDADFATGGLSYYLTFREFGNSRVGISDLLDHYESVPPLETWAAQKSFDDLEYDSLWMSNIRLAPIGDQRRFSTADRSPLEAIADIIRQAADLADIVIVDCRGGIDIESLGVCQLSDEILIVVETDTTSIRTSQHLIEVLAEYRIKSKVVGFVLNKVMDDPTPLAKTVGALLSIGYLGAVPFDIEATRSYIQGRIPSPSSLFSRQIFSIIPKIYKKIDRFKSGRVISPEEFGSVTLKSPEAGAGGVFIFGISLYLSAIYIWVTYSGVGYRILSWQYLDVAVMIISNILLVLALSDATKQILGRFVRGQNQAIVRFFGLKRQR
;
A
#
# COMPACT_ATOMS: atom_id res chain seq x y z
N MET A 1 30.03 3.43 -51.30
CA MET A 1 29.17 2.75 -50.32
C MET A 1 29.38 3.45 -48.99
N THR A 2 28.53 4.44 -48.70
CA THR A 2 28.57 5.24 -47.47
C THR A 2 27.80 4.49 -46.39
N ASP A 3 28.53 3.97 -45.41
CA ASP A 3 27.98 3.39 -44.18
C ASP A 3 27.33 4.53 -43.36
N SER A 4 26.01 4.67 -43.51
CA SER A 4 25.18 5.56 -42.71
C SER A 4 24.47 4.76 -41.62
N SER A 5 25.26 4.18 -40.73
CA SER A 5 24.76 3.71 -39.45
C SER A 5 24.31 4.94 -38.63
N PRO A 6 23.05 5.02 -38.16
CA PRO A 6 22.59 6.18 -37.41
C PRO A 6 23.32 6.24 -36.08
N THR A 7 24.22 7.21 -35.93
CA THR A 7 24.86 7.55 -34.66
C THR A 7 23.75 7.95 -33.68
N LEU A 8 23.44 7.06 -32.73
CA LEU A 8 22.57 7.38 -31.59
C LEU A 8 23.16 8.62 -30.89
N MET A 9 22.48 9.75 -30.99
CA MET A 9 22.83 10.94 -30.25
C MET A 9 22.87 10.61 -28.74
N PRO A 10 23.83 11.14 -27.96
CA PRO A 10 23.84 10.97 -26.52
C PRO A 10 22.49 11.47 -25.96
N GLN A 11 21.74 10.60 -25.28
CA GLN A 11 20.57 11.04 -24.54
C GLN A 11 21.05 12.04 -23.49
N ALA A 12 20.48 13.26 -23.47
CA ALA A 12 20.72 14.23 -22.41
C ALA A 12 20.56 13.54 -21.05
N GLU A 13 21.48 13.80 -20.11
CA GLU A 13 21.46 13.20 -18.77
C GLU A 13 20.14 13.55 -18.07
N ARG A 14 19.21 12.59 -18.07
CA ARG A 14 17.95 12.70 -17.33
C ARG A 14 18.27 12.71 -15.84
N ARG A 15 17.65 13.64 -15.11
CA ARG A 15 17.97 13.89 -13.70
C ARG A 15 17.35 12.85 -12.76
N GLY A 16 16.15 12.39 -13.11
CA GLY A 16 15.32 11.49 -12.32
C GLY A 16 15.35 10.04 -12.77
N LYS A 17 15.22 9.13 -11.81
CA LYS A 17 15.22 7.69 -12.07
C LYS A 17 13.79 7.16 -12.25
N ILE A 18 13.56 6.37 -13.29
CA ILE A 18 12.23 5.90 -13.67
C ILE A 18 12.02 4.45 -13.21
N LEU A 19 11.02 4.24 -12.36
CA LEU A 19 10.59 2.95 -11.82
C LEU A 19 9.21 2.58 -12.39
N ALA A 20 9.16 1.57 -13.26
CA ALA A 20 7.90 0.95 -13.65
C ALA A 20 7.42 -0.02 -12.57
N VAL A 21 6.16 0.11 -12.16
CA VAL A 21 5.50 -0.86 -11.26
C VAL A 21 4.55 -1.70 -12.11
N VAL A 22 4.85 -3.00 -12.23
CA VAL A 22 4.13 -3.94 -13.10
C VAL A 22 3.72 -5.20 -12.35
N SER A 23 2.80 -5.97 -12.95
CA SER A 23 2.32 -7.24 -12.40
C SER A 23 1.67 -8.07 -13.49
N GLY A 24 1.79 -9.39 -13.46
CA GLY A 24 1.14 -10.26 -14.45
C GLY A 24 -0.40 -10.29 -14.38
N LYS A 25 -1.04 -9.69 -13.37
CA LYS A 25 -2.49 -9.74 -13.17
C LYS A 25 -3.05 -8.39 -12.70
N GLY A 26 -4.29 -8.07 -13.07
CA GLY A 26 -5.05 -6.94 -12.51
C GLY A 26 -5.39 -7.13 -11.03
N GLY A 27 -5.45 -6.04 -10.26
CA GLY A 27 -5.82 -6.08 -8.84
C GLY A 27 -4.72 -6.48 -7.86
N SER A 28 -3.48 -6.68 -8.32
CA SER A 28 -2.28 -7.01 -7.52
C SER A 28 -1.87 -5.97 -6.49
N GLY A 29 -2.45 -4.76 -6.53
CA GLY A 29 -2.17 -3.67 -5.59
C GLY A 29 -1.03 -2.74 -5.98
N LYS A 30 -0.62 -2.73 -7.27
CA LYS A 30 0.40 -1.81 -7.82
C LYS A 30 0.17 -0.36 -7.44
N THR A 31 -1.03 0.17 -7.68
CA THR A 31 -1.39 1.55 -7.36
C THR A 31 -1.16 1.90 -5.89
N MET A 32 -1.65 1.07 -4.95
CA MET A 32 -1.43 1.30 -3.51
C MET A 32 0.05 1.23 -3.14
N LEU A 33 0.79 0.31 -3.76
CA LEU A 33 2.22 0.15 -3.52
C LEU A 33 3.01 1.33 -4.10
N ALA A 34 2.70 1.79 -5.32
CA ALA A 34 3.30 2.94 -5.98
C ALA A 34 3.11 4.22 -5.16
N VAL A 35 1.88 4.48 -4.70
CA VAL A 35 1.56 5.64 -3.84
C VAL A 35 2.30 5.56 -2.50
N SER A 36 2.39 4.37 -1.89
CA SER A 36 3.10 4.21 -0.62
C SER A 36 4.62 4.30 -0.79
N LEU A 37 5.19 3.81 -1.89
CA LEU A 37 6.60 4.03 -2.22
C LEU A 37 6.89 5.52 -2.39
N ALA A 38 6.02 6.25 -3.10
CA ALA A 38 6.12 7.71 -3.23
C ALA A 38 6.07 8.40 -1.86
N GLN A 39 5.15 8.00 -0.98
CA GLN A 39 5.06 8.51 0.39
C GLN A 39 6.38 8.31 1.16
N GLY A 40 6.96 7.11 1.11
CA GLY A 40 8.22 6.82 1.81
C GLY A 40 9.40 7.61 1.23
N LEU A 41 9.52 7.68 -0.10
CA LEU A 41 10.57 8.44 -0.78
C LEU A 41 10.47 9.94 -0.49
N ALA A 42 9.26 10.48 -0.47
CA ALA A 42 9.00 11.87 -0.13
C ALA A 42 9.36 12.19 1.33
N ILE A 43 9.09 11.27 2.27
CA ILE A 43 9.54 11.38 3.67
C ILE A 43 11.06 11.33 3.78
N ALA A 44 11.73 10.68 2.83
CA ALA A 44 13.20 10.67 2.71
C ALA A 44 13.75 11.87 1.90
N ASP A 45 12.97 12.95 1.76
CA ASP A 45 13.30 14.19 1.06
C ASP A 45 13.67 13.98 -0.43
N ARG A 46 12.97 13.07 -1.10
CA ARG A 46 13.02 12.93 -2.57
C ARG A 46 11.79 13.52 -3.20
N THR A 47 11.98 14.24 -4.30
CA THR A 47 10.86 14.63 -5.16
C THR A 47 10.42 13.43 -5.99
N VAL A 48 9.11 13.17 -6.02
CA VAL A 48 8.53 12.00 -6.69
C VAL A 48 7.42 12.45 -7.64
N MET A 49 7.52 12.02 -8.89
CA MET A 49 6.42 12.10 -9.85
C MET A 49 5.72 10.74 -9.93
N LEU A 50 4.43 10.71 -9.62
CA LEU A 50 3.55 9.59 -9.90
C LEU A 50 2.97 9.75 -11.30
N VAL A 51 3.07 8.74 -12.15
CA VAL A 51 2.50 8.74 -13.51
C VAL A 51 1.52 7.59 -13.63
N ASP A 52 0.28 7.88 -14.02
CA ASP A 52 -0.73 6.87 -14.28
C ASP A 52 -0.63 6.38 -15.73
N ALA A 53 -0.20 5.14 -15.94
CA ALA A 53 -0.08 4.53 -17.25
C ALA A 53 -1.17 3.48 -17.52
N ASP A 54 -2.22 3.41 -16.70
CA ASP A 54 -3.40 2.58 -16.97
C ASP A 54 -4.52 3.42 -17.59
N PHE A 55 -4.40 3.76 -18.88
CA PHE A 55 -5.43 4.52 -19.58
C PHE A 55 -6.82 3.86 -19.62
N ALA A 56 -6.88 2.54 -19.43
CA ALA A 56 -8.14 1.81 -19.49
C ALA A 56 -9.01 2.04 -18.24
N THR A 57 -8.39 2.22 -17.08
CA THR A 57 -9.13 2.38 -15.81
C THR A 57 -8.77 3.64 -15.05
N GLY A 58 -7.58 4.20 -15.24
CA GLY A 58 -7.00 5.33 -14.51
C GLY A 58 -7.10 5.20 -13.01
N GLY A 59 -6.82 3.99 -12.51
CA GLY A 59 -6.94 3.65 -11.10
C GLY A 59 -6.17 4.59 -10.18
N LEU A 60 -4.94 4.98 -10.56
CA LEU A 60 -4.13 5.92 -9.78
C LEU A 60 -4.72 7.34 -9.81
N SER A 61 -5.10 7.81 -11.00
CA SER A 61 -5.73 9.11 -11.21
C SER A 61 -6.97 9.23 -10.34
N TYR A 62 -7.90 8.28 -10.45
CA TYR A 62 -9.11 8.27 -9.63
C TYR A 62 -8.79 8.13 -8.15
N TYR A 63 -7.90 7.22 -7.76
CA TYR A 63 -7.57 7.00 -6.36
C TYR A 63 -7.11 8.29 -5.67
N LEU A 64 -6.22 9.04 -6.31
CA LEU A 64 -5.70 10.27 -5.75
C LEU A 64 -6.66 11.44 -5.92
N THR A 65 -7.33 11.59 -7.07
CA THR A 65 -8.15 12.78 -7.34
C THR A 65 -9.62 12.66 -6.91
N PHE A 66 -10.06 11.49 -6.40
CA PHE A 66 -11.47 11.18 -6.05
C PHE A 66 -12.22 12.26 -5.27
N ARG A 67 -11.55 12.95 -4.33
CA ARG A 67 -12.17 13.94 -3.44
C ARG A 67 -12.08 15.38 -3.97
N GLU A 68 -11.26 15.62 -4.99
CA GLU A 68 -10.98 16.95 -5.56
C GLU A 68 -11.78 17.22 -6.85
N PHE A 69 -12.67 16.31 -7.27
CA PHE A 69 -13.33 16.43 -8.57
C PHE A 69 -14.37 17.55 -8.65
N GLY A 70 -13.88 18.75 -8.94
CA GLY A 70 -14.23 19.43 -10.17
C GLY A 70 -12.99 19.57 -11.07
N ASN A 71 -12.89 18.76 -12.13
CA ASN A 71 -11.95 18.92 -13.27
C ASN A 71 -10.42 18.81 -13.00
N SER A 72 -9.86 17.60 -13.02
CA SER A 72 -8.59 17.41 -13.74
C SER A 72 -8.94 17.19 -15.22
N ARG A 73 -9.41 18.25 -15.89
CA ARG A 73 -9.69 18.18 -17.35
C ARG A 73 -8.42 17.98 -18.16
N VAL A 74 -7.30 18.44 -17.62
CA VAL A 74 -5.97 18.31 -18.22
C VAL A 74 -5.26 17.11 -17.60
N GLY A 75 -4.70 16.26 -18.45
CA GLY A 75 -3.89 15.10 -18.10
C GLY A 75 -3.16 14.55 -19.33
N ILE A 76 -2.58 13.35 -19.20
CA ILE A 76 -1.84 12.69 -20.28
C ILE A 76 -2.70 12.55 -21.56
N SER A 77 -4.01 12.37 -21.41
CA SER A 77 -4.97 12.28 -22.53
C SER A 77 -5.03 13.52 -23.42
N ASP A 78 -4.71 14.72 -22.92
CA ASP A 78 -4.69 15.94 -23.73
C ASP A 78 -3.57 15.92 -24.78
N LEU A 79 -2.50 15.17 -24.52
CA LEU A 79 -1.40 14.97 -25.47
C LEU A 79 -1.77 14.05 -26.64
N LEU A 80 -2.90 13.34 -26.54
CA LEU A 80 -3.37 12.43 -27.60
C LEU A 80 -4.00 13.19 -28.77
N ASP A 81 -4.69 14.29 -28.48
CA ASP A 81 -5.47 15.05 -29.47
C ASP A 81 -4.89 16.45 -29.75
N HIS A 82 -4.22 17.08 -28.78
CA HIS A 82 -3.90 18.51 -28.82
C HIS A 82 -2.47 18.85 -28.38
N TYR A 83 -1.49 17.98 -28.70
CA TYR A 83 -0.12 18.04 -28.22
C TYR A 83 0.52 19.44 -28.21
N GLU A 84 0.48 20.17 -29.33
CA GLU A 84 1.12 21.49 -29.46
C GLU A 84 0.54 22.55 -28.51
N SER A 85 -0.66 22.33 -28.00
CA SER A 85 -1.35 23.26 -27.09
C SER A 85 -1.27 22.86 -25.62
N VAL A 86 -0.74 21.66 -25.32
CA VAL A 86 -0.62 21.19 -23.94
C VAL A 86 0.56 21.91 -23.27
N PRO A 87 0.34 22.66 -22.18
CA PRO A 87 1.43 23.34 -21.50
C PRO A 87 2.37 22.33 -20.83
N PRO A 88 3.61 22.74 -20.48
CA PRO A 88 4.58 21.84 -19.87
C PRO A 88 4.02 21.10 -18.66
N LEU A 89 4.46 19.84 -18.44
CA LEU A 89 3.98 18.98 -17.34
C LEU A 89 3.95 19.71 -15.99
N GLU A 90 4.95 20.54 -15.69
CA GLU A 90 5.02 21.30 -14.43
C GLU A 90 3.78 22.17 -14.15
N THR A 91 3.10 22.67 -15.19
CA THR A 91 1.95 23.58 -15.05
C THR A 91 0.65 22.91 -14.63
N TRP A 92 0.50 21.61 -14.94
CA TRP A 92 -0.75 20.87 -14.73
C TRP A 92 -0.56 19.57 -13.95
N ALA A 93 0.69 19.12 -13.75
CA ALA A 93 0.98 18.06 -12.79
C ALA A 93 0.39 18.48 -11.44
N ALA A 94 -0.61 17.73 -11.00
CA ALA A 94 -1.33 18.07 -9.79
C ALA A 94 -0.37 17.98 -8.61
N GLN A 95 -0.06 19.13 -8.00
CA GLN A 95 0.44 19.15 -6.63
C GLN A 95 -0.72 18.80 -5.73
N LYS A 96 -0.58 17.71 -5.00
CA LYS A 96 -1.61 17.24 -4.09
C LYS A 96 -1.57 18.09 -2.81
N SER A 97 -2.51 19.03 -2.65
CA SER A 97 -2.86 19.54 -1.32
C SER A 97 -3.88 18.58 -0.72
N PHE A 98 -3.48 17.69 0.18
CA PHE A 98 -4.49 16.93 0.92
C PHE A 98 -5.01 17.83 2.05
N ASP A 99 -5.91 18.75 1.71
CA ASP A 99 -6.50 19.73 2.64
C ASP A 99 -7.37 19.08 3.74
N ASP A 100 -7.51 17.75 3.71
CA ASP A 100 -8.31 16.94 4.63
C ASP A 100 -7.47 16.04 5.56
N LEU A 101 -6.14 16.11 5.51
CA LEU A 101 -5.26 15.38 6.42
C LEU A 101 -4.77 16.34 7.52
N GLU A 102 -5.22 16.10 8.75
CA GLU A 102 -4.83 16.75 10.02
C GLU A 102 -3.31 16.71 10.33
N TYR A 103 -2.47 16.31 9.37
CA TYR A 103 -1.03 16.27 9.49
C TYR A 103 -0.41 17.26 8.52
N ASP A 104 0.05 18.36 9.09
CA ASP A 104 1.06 19.25 8.52
C ASP A 104 2.28 18.39 8.16
N SER A 105 2.33 17.92 6.92
CA SER A 105 3.32 16.91 6.55
C SER A 105 3.96 17.26 5.23
N LEU A 106 5.00 18.09 5.37
CA LEU A 106 5.89 18.64 4.36
C LEU A 106 6.27 17.68 3.23
N TRP A 107 6.34 16.37 3.50
CA TRP A 107 6.60 15.34 2.49
C TRP A 107 5.56 15.34 1.36
N MET A 108 4.32 15.77 1.59
CA MET A 108 3.28 15.81 0.58
C MET A 108 3.61 16.78 -0.57
N SER A 109 4.33 17.87 -0.27
CA SER A 109 4.80 18.83 -1.29
C SER A 109 5.82 18.23 -2.25
N ASN A 110 6.46 17.13 -1.87
CA ASN A 110 7.43 16.42 -2.70
C ASN A 110 6.79 15.41 -3.65
N ILE A 111 5.46 15.24 -3.64
CA ILE A 111 4.75 14.32 -4.55
C ILE A 111 3.91 15.11 -5.53
N ARG A 112 4.15 14.88 -6.82
CA ARG A 112 3.32 15.37 -7.92
C ARG A 112 2.69 14.20 -8.66
N LEU A 113 1.52 14.42 -9.25
CA LEU A 113 0.81 13.43 -10.05
C LEU A 113 0.67 13.93 -11.49
N ALA A 114 1.00 13.07 -12.45
CA ALA A 114 0.60 13.17 -13.85
C ALA A 114 -0.63 12.26 -14.07
N PRO A 115 -1.86 12.79 -13.93
CA PRO A 115 -3.08 12.01 -14.11
C PRO A 115 -3.39 11.79 -15.59
N ILE A 116 -4.22 10.81 -15.91
CA ILE A 116 -4.67 10.55 -17.29
C ILE A 116 -5.53 11.70 -17.86
N GLY A 117 -6.39 12.33 -17.06
CA GLY A 117 -7.36 13.32 -17.56
C GLY A 117 -8.65 12.67 -18.07
N ASP A 118 -9.20 13.13 -19.21
CA ASP A 118 -10.46 12.59 -19.77
C ASP A 118 -10.23 11.29 -20.56
N GLN A 119 -10.49 10.15 -19.92
CA GLN A 119 -10.34 8.82 -20.50
C GLN A 119 -11.13 8.60 -21.80
N ARG A 120 -12.21 9.37 -22.03
CA ARG A 120 -13.04 9.21 -23.25
C ARG A 120 -12.27 9.56 -24.52
N ARG A 121 -11.21 10.35 -24.42
CA ARG A 121 -10.34 10.72 -25.55
C ARG A 121 -9.50 9.55 -26.07
N PHE A 122 -9.34 8.51 -25.26
CA PHE A 122 -8.54 7.34 -25.63
C PHE A 122 -9.08 6.59 -26.85
N SER A 123 -10.40 6.54 -27.02
CA SER A 123 -11.03 5.84 -28.14
C SER A 123 -10.98 6.60 -29.48
N THR A 124 -10.60 7.88 -29.45
CA THR A 124 -10.66 8.79 -30.61
C THR A 124 -9.31 9.41 -30.97
N ALA A 125 -8.24 8.93 -30.34
CA ALA A 125 -6.92 9.56 -30.39
C ALA A 125 -6.21 9.41 -31.75
N ASP A 126 -5.63 10.50 -32.22
CA ASP A 126 -4.76 10.52 -33.41
C ASP A 126 -3.35 9.98 -33.11
N ARG A 127 -2.89 10.12 -31.86
CA ARG A 127 -1.57 9.70 -31.40
C ARG A 127 -1.62 8.42 -30.57
N SER A 128 -0.56 7.61 -30.62
CA SER A 128 -0.43 6.44 -29.76
C SER A 128 -0.33 6.84 -28.28
N PRO A 129 -1.12 6.20 -27.40
CA PRO A 129 -1.00 6.34 -25.94
C PRO A 129 0.41 6.18 -25.38
N LEU A 130 1.17 5.25 -25.96
CA LEU A 130 2.54 4.99 -25.54
C LEU A 130 3.45 6.18 -25.81
N GLU A 131 3.24 6.90 -26.93
CA GLU A 131 4.02 8.09 -27.23
C GLU A 131 3.72 9.24 -26.25
N ALA A 132 2.45 9.43 -25.90
CA ALA A 132 2.06 10.41 -24.88
C ALA A 132 2.67 10.07 -23.51
N ILE A 133 2.61 8.80 -23.07
CA ILE A 133 3.28 8.36 -21.84
C ILE A 133 4.79 8.60 -21.93
N ALA A 134 5.41 8.28 -23.07
CA ALA A 134 6.86 8.44 -23.23
C ALA A 134 7.30 9.90 -23.06
N ASP A 135 6.55 10.85 -23.61
CA ASP A 135 6.83 12.27 -23.47
C ASP A 135 6.66 12.74 -22.01
N ILE A 136 5.64 12.24 -21.32
CA ILE A 136 5.40 12.54 -19.91
C ILE A 136 6.47 11.96 -19.01
N ILE A 137 6.88 10.72 -19.22
CA ILE A 137 7.96 10.09 -18.45
C ILE A 137 9.26 10.88 -18.59
N ARG A 138 9.59 11.36 -19.80
CA ARG A 138 10.79 12.19 -20.03
C ARG A 138 10.69 13.52 -19.28
N GLN A 139 9.59 14.26 -19.42
CA GLN A 139 9.38 15.50 -18.69
C GLN A 139 9.39 15.29 -17.16
N ALA A 140 8.78 14.20 -16.69
CA ALA A 140 8.77 13.83 -15.28
C ALA A 140 10.17 13.57 -14.73
N ALA A 141 11.03 12.91 -15.52
CA ALA A 141 12.41 12.63 -15.15
C ALA A 141 13.27 13.91 -15.08
N ASP A 142 12.87 15.01 -15.73
CA ASP A 142 13.56 16.29 -15.60
C ASP A 142 13.10 17.08 -14.36
N LEU A 143 11.89 16.80 -13.86
CA LEU A 143 11.23 17.54 -12.77
C LEU A 143 11.34 16.88 -11.38
N ALA A 144 11.62 15.59 -11.30
CA ALA A 144 11.64 14.82 -10.05
C ALA A 144 12.88 13.92 -9.94
N ASP A 145 13.32 13.66 -8.70
CA ASP A 145 14.41 12.71 -8.44
C ASP A 145 14.02 11.28 -8.83
N ILE A 146 12.74 10.93 -8.64
CA ILE A 146 12.19 9.60 -8.92
C ILE A 146 10.85 9.73 -9.63
N VAL A 147 10.67 8.97 -10.71
CA VAL A 147 9.39 8.82 -11.42
C VAL A 147 8.89 7.42 -11.16
N ILE A 148 7.71 7.28 -10.57
CA ILE A 148 7.05 5.98 -10.39
C ILE A 148 5.88 5.91 -11.36
N VAL A 149 5.93 4.93 -12.27
CA VAL A 149 4.90 4.73 -13.28
C VAL A 149 4.03 3.54 -12.87
N ASP A 150 2.75 3.79 -12.59
CA ASP A 150 1.76 2.74 -12.27
C ASP A 150 1.18 2.18 -13.57
N CYS A 151 1.63 0.98 -13.94
CA CYS A 151 1.19 0.34 -15.18
C CYS A 151 -0.13 -0.41 -15.01
N ARG A 152 -0.77 -0.77 -16.11
CA ARG A 152 -1.91 -1.68 -16.09
C ARG A 152 -1.49 -3.08 -15.63
N GLY A 153 -2.45 -3.86 -15.11
CA GLY A 153 -2.21 -5.26 -14.80
C GLY A 153 -2.25 -6.13 -16.06
N GLY A 154 -1.29 -7.04 -16.20
CA GLY A 154 -1.17 -7.91 -17.36
C GLY A 154 0.07 -7.59 -18.18
N ILE A 155 0.06 -8.02 -19.44
CA ILE A 155 1.14 -7.83 -20.41
C ILE A 155 0.53 -7.15 -21.63
N ASP A 156 0.46 -5.83 -21.59
CA ASP A 156 0.02 -5.00 -22.71
C ASP A 156 1.16 -4.17 -23.29
N ILE A 157 0.94 -3.67 -24.49
CA ILE A 157 1.94 -2.96 -25.29
C ILE A 157 2.36 -1.67 -24.58
N GLU A 158 1.42 -0.98 -23.95
CA GLU A 158 1.67 0.25 -23.20
C GLU A 158 2.56 -0.03 -21.98
N SER A 159 2.20 -1.02 -21.16
CA SER A 159 2.99 -1.42 -19.98
C SER A 159 4.39 -1.90 -20.36
N LEU A 160 4.51 -2.63 -21.47
CA LEU A 160 5.81 -3.08 -21.99
C LEU A 160 6.66 -1.92 -22.51
N GLY A 161 6.05 -0.97 -23.23
CA GLY A 161 6.73 0.24 -23.69
C GLY A 161 7.21 1.11 -22.52
N VAL A 162 6.40 1.23 -21.45
CA VAL A 162 6.83 1.87 -20.19
C VAL A 162 8.04 1.13 -19.59
N CYS A 163 8.03 -0.20 -19.55
CA CYS A 163 9.17 -0.99 -19.08
C CYS A 163 10.44 -0.75 -19.91
N GLN A 164 10.31 -0.58 -21.23
CA GLN A 164 11.45 -0.25 -22.10
C GLN A 164 12.02 1.14 -21.80
N LEU A 165 11.17 2.12 -21.50
CA LEU A 165 11.56 3.50 -21.19
C LEU A 165 12.11 3.68 -19.76
N SER A 166 11.73 2.79 -18.84
CA SER A 166 12.10 2.86 -17.43
C SER A 166 13.54 2.40 -17.19
N ASP A 167 14.17 2.90 -16.13
CA ASP A 167 15.48 2.45 -15.68
C ASP A 167 15.37 1.15 -14.88
N GLU A 168 14.30 1.03 -14.10
CA GLU A 168 14.05 -0.06 -13.18
C GLU A 168 12.61 -0.57 -13.29
N ILE A 169 12.43 -1.87 -13.07
CA ILE A 169 11.14 -2.55 -13.11
C ILE A 169 10.91 -3.28 -11.79
N LEU A 170 9.84 -2.92 -11.09
CA LEU A 170 9.37 -3.57 -9.87
C LEU A 170 8.18 -4.46 -10.18
N ILE A 171 8.27 -5.75 -9.83
CA ILE A 171 7.19 -6.71 -10.05
C ILE A 171 6.38 -6.91 -8.76
N VAL A 172 5.06 -6.72 -8.85
CA VAL A 172 4.13 -7.02 -7.76
C VAL A 172 3.46 -8.37 -8.02
N VAL A 173 3.60 -9.29 -7.05
CA VAL A 173 3.09 -10.66 -7.13
C VAL A 173 2.15 -10.91 -5.95
N GLU A 174 0.96 -11.43 -6.17
CA GLU A 174 0.07 -11.90 -5.10
C GLU A 174 0.39 -13.35 -4.71
N THR A 175 -0.08 -13.78 -3.55
CA THR A 175 0.11 -15.14 -3.03
C THR A 175 -0.84 -16.18 -3.66
N ASP A 176 -1.24 -15.98 -4.92
CA ASP A 176 -2.12 -16.87 -5.67
C ASP A 176 -1.42 -17.46 -6.91
N THR A 177 -1.80 -18.68 -7.28
CA THR A 177 -1.15 -19.45 -8.35
C THR A 177 -1.25 -18.78 -9.72
N THR A 178 -2.36 -18.08 -9.99
CA THR A 178 -2.54 -17.32 -11.22
C THR A 178 -1.58 -16.15 -11.27
N SER A 179 -1.43 -15.38 -10.18
CA SER A 179 -0.49 -14.27 -10.12
C SER A 179 0.96 -14.70 -10.31
N ILE A 180 1.35 -15.86 -9.76
CA ILE A 180 2.70 -16.41 -9.94
C ILE A 180 2.94 -16.80 -11.41
N ARG A 181 2.00 -17.54 -12.02
CA ARG A 181 2.11 -17.96 -13.43
C ARG A 181 2.16 -16.78 -14.39
N THR A 182 1.29 -15.79 -14.20
CA THR A 182 1.30 -14.61 -15.09
C THR A 182 2.53 -13.73 -14.87
N SER A 183 3.09 -13.70 -13.67
CA SER A 183 4.37 -13.02 -13.41
C SER A 183 5.55 -13.74 -14.05
N GLN A 184 5.52 -15.07 -14.12
CA GLN A 184 6.50 -15.85 -14.88
C GLN A 184 6.43 -15.51 -16.36
N HIS A 185 5.23 -15.49 -16.94
CA HIS A 185 5.04 -15.11 -18.33
C HIS A 185 5.49 -13.66 -18.60
N LEU A 186 5.22 -12.73 -17.68
CA LEU A 186 5.74 -11.36 -17.77
C LEU A 186 7.27 -11.33 -17.82
N ILE A 187 7.96 -12.13 -16.98
CA ILE A 187 9.42 -12.23 -17.00
C ILE A 187 9.96 -12.79 -18.32
N GLU A 188 9.28 -13.78 -18.90
CA GLU A 188 9.63 -14.35 -20.21
C GLU A 188 9.55 -13.28 -21.30
N VAL A 189 8.44 -12.52 -21.34
CA VAL A 189 8.27 -11.40 -22.28
C VAL A 189 9.33 -10.32 -22.06
N LEU A 190 9.62 -9.92 -20.81
CA LEU A 190 10.68 -8.96 -20.52
C LEU A 190 12.07 -9.47 -20.98
N ALA A 191 12.30 -10.78 -20.97
CA ALA A 191 13.53 -11.39 -21.47
C ALA A 191 13.61 -11.37 -23.01
N GLU A 192 12.51 -11.67 -23.70
CA GLU A 192 12.40 -11.57 -25.17
C GLU A 192 12.72 -10.17 -25.67
N TYR A 193 12.24 -9.15 -24.94
CA TYR A 193 12.53 -7.74 -25.22
C TYR A 193 13.87 -7.25 -24.67
N ARG A 194 14.70 -8.15 -24.11
CA ARG A 194 16.04 -7.86 -23.57
C ARG A 194 16.08 -6.79 -22.47
N ILE A 195 15.00 -6.67 -21.71
CA ILE A 195 14.87 -5.71 -20.60
C ILE A 195 14.70 -6.39 -19.23
N LYS A 196 14.76 -7.73 -19.14
CA LYS A 196 14.76 -8.47 -17.86
C LYS A 196 15.84 -7.98 -16.89
N SER A 197 17.00 -7.53 -17.38
CA SER A 197 18.08 -6.99 -16.54
C SER A 197 17.71 -5.72 -15.78
N LYS A 198 16.64 -5.02 -16.18
CA LYS A 198 16.09 -3.85 -15.48
C LYS A 198 15.23 -4.22 -14.28
N VAL A 199 14.88 -5.51 -14.11
CA VAL A 199 14.04 -5.96 -13.00
C VAL A 199 14.84 -5.91 -11.71
N VAL A 200 14.46 -5.00 -10.80
CA VAL A 200 15.12 -4.84 -9.49
C VAL A 200 14.73 -5.96 -8.53
N GLY A 201 13.56 -6.55 -8.74
CA GLY A 201 13.05 -7.68 -7.98
C GLY A 201 11.54 -7.69 -7.89
N PHE A 202 11.02 -8.52 -7.00
CA PHE A 202 9.58 -8.63 -6.75
C PHE A 202 9.19 -8.39 -5.29
N VAL A 203 7.95 -7.95 -5.13
CA VAL A 203 7.28 -7.82 -3.83
C VAL A 203 6.08 -8.76 -3.80
N LEU A 204 5.98 -9.54 -2.72
CA LEU A 204 4.77 -10.30 -2.42
C LEU A 204 3.75 -9.37 -1.78
N ASN A 205 2.57 -9.23 -2.37
CA ASN A 205 1.50 -8.41 -1.82
C ASN A 205 0.32 -9.26 -1.33
N LYS A 206 -0.48 -8.68 -0.44
CA LYS A 206 -1.65 -9.32 0.21
C LYS A 206 -1.29 -10.63 0.90
N VAL A 207 -0.10 -10.69 1.47
CA VAL A 207 0.38 -11.87 2.16
C VAL A 207 -0.45 -12.07 3.43
N MET A 208 -0.94 -13.30 3.64
CA MET A 208 -1.74 -13.64 4.82
C MET A 208 -0.93 -14.37 5.89
N ASP A 209 0.04 -15.18 5.50
CA ASP A 209 0.86 -16.01 6.40
C ASP A 209 2.35 -15.67 6.26
N ASP A 210 3.24 -16.46 6.89
CA ASP A 210 4.68 -16.27 6.72
C ASP A 210 5.08 -16.31 5.23
N PRO A 211 5.60 -15.21 4.66
CA PRO A 211 5.99 -15.15 3.26
C PRO A 211 7.24 -15.98 2.94
N THR A 212 8.03 -16.40 3.93
CA THR A 212 9.38 -16.94 3.74
C THR A 212 9.44 -18.18 2.82
N PRO A 213 8.57 -19.20 2.98
CA PRO A 213 8.58 -20.36 2.07
C PRO A 213 8.20 -19.97 0.65
N LEU A 214 7.17 -19.12 0.51
CA LEU A 214 6.67 -18.70 -0.80
C LEU A 214 7.69 -17.80 -1.53
N ALA A 215 8.32 -16.88 -0.81
CA ALA A 215 9.34 -15.97 -1.35
C ALA A 215 10.53 -16.74 -1.93
N LYS A 216 10.98 -17.82 -1.28
CA LYS A 216 12.04 -18.70 -1.80
C LYS A 216 11.60 -19.39 -3.10
N THR A 217 10.40 -19.98 -3.10
CA THR A 217 9.86 -20.69 -4.27
C THR A 217 9.66 -19.75 -5.46
N VAL A 218 9.03 -18.60 -5.25
CA VAL A 218 8.77 -17.60 -6.30
C VAL A 218 10.06 -16.98 -6.80
N GLY A 219 11.00 -16.65 -5.91
CA GLY A 219 12.31 -16.11 -6.30
C GLY A 219 13.11 -17.08 -7.18
N ALA A 220 13.10 -18.37 -6.84
CA ALA A 220 13.71 -19.41 -7.66
C ALA A 220 13.02 -19.56 -9.03
N LEU A 221 11.68 -19.61 -9.03
CA LEU A 221 10.88 -19.78 -10.25
C LEU A 221 11.08 -18.61 -11.23
N LEU A 222 11.01 -17.37 -10.74
CA LEU A 222 11.11 -16.17 -11.57
C LEU A 222 12.57 -15.79 -11.89
N SER A 223 13.54 -16.38 -11.17
CA SER A 223 14.97 -16.05 -11.26
C SER A 223 15.24 -14.55 -11.08
N ILE A 224 14.60 -13.93 -10.08
CA ILE A 224 14.75 -12.51 -9.71
C ILE A 224 14.77 -12.37 -8.18
N GLY A 225 15.34 -11.26 -7.70
CA GLY A 225 15.51 -11.00 -6.28
C GLY A 225 14.19 -10.74 -5.53
N TYR A 226 14.06 -11.31 -4.34
CA TYR A 226 12.97 -11.00 -3.40
C TYR A 226 13.26 -9.71 -2.62
N LEU A 227 12.38 -8.71 -2.75
CA LEU A 227 12.54 -7.42 -2.09
C LEU A 227 11.76 -7.33 -0.78
N GLY A 228 10.63 -8.02 -0.65
CA GLY A 228 9.86 -8.00 0.58
C GLY A 228 8.44 -8.46 0.39
N ALA A 229 7.70 -8.47 1.50
CA ALA A 229 6.29 -8.84 1.53
C ALA A 229 5.49 -7.73 2.22
N VAL A 230 4.27 -7.51 1.74
CA VAL A 230 3.28 -6.60 2.31
C VAL A 230 2.06 -7.42 2.74
N PRO A 231 1.63 -7.35 4.01
CA PRO A 231 0.51 -8.12 4.49
C PRO A 231 -0.80 -7.62 3.87
N PHE A 232 -1.80 -8.49 3.80
CA PHE A 232 -3.17 -8.01 3.58
C PHE A 232 -3.63 -7.21 4.81
N ASP A 233 -3.88 -5.91 4.60
CA ASP A 233 -4.26 -4.96 5.65
C ASP A 233 -5.65 -4.37 5.34
N ILE A 234 -6.60 -4.66 6.23
CA ILE A 234 -8.00 -4.23 6.11
C ILE A 234 -8.13 -2.70 6.25
N GLU A 235 -7.33 -2.06 7.10
CA GLU A 235 -7.37 -0.61 7.30
C GLU A 235 -6.79 0.13 6.09
N ALA A 236 -5.71 -0.39 5.51
CA ALA A 236 -5.16 0.13 4.26
C ALA A 236 -6.18 0.00 3.12
N THR A 237 -6.83 -1.18 3.01
CA THR A 237 -7.90 -1.41 2.03
C THR A 237 -9.08 -0.46 2.22
N ARG A 238 -9.51 -0.23 3.47
CA ARG A 238 -10.57 0.73 3.79
C ARG A 238 -10.17 2.15 3.41
N SER A 239 -8.92 2.53 3.65
CA SER A 239 -8.39 3.84 3.27
C SER A 239 -8.45 4.02 1.75
N TYR A 240 -8.01 3.01 0.99
CA TYR A 240 -8.09 3.00 -0.46
C TYR A 240 -9.52 3.18 -0.98
N ILE A 241 -10.48 2.41 -0.46
CA ILE A 241 -11.91 2.51 -0.83
C ILE A 241 -12.47 3.91 -0.56
N GLN A 242 -11.94 4.62 0.44
CA GLN A 242 -12.35 5.98 0.79
C GLN A 242 -11.57 7.08 0.03
N GLY A 243 -10.69 6.72 -0.92
CA GLY A 243 -9.82 7.67 -1.61
C GLY A 243 -8.79 8.33 -0.67
N ARG A 244 -8.35 7.61 0.36
CA ARG A 244 -7.36 8.07 1.35
C ARG A 244 -6.07 7.27 1.23
N ILE A 245 -4.93 7.94 1.38
CA ILE A 245 -3.63 7.28 1.49
C ILE A 245 -3.48 6.70 2.90
N PRO A 246 -3.05 5.44 3.05
CA PRO A 246 -2.69 4.89 4.35
C PRO A 246 -1.69 5.79 5.11
N SER A 247 -1.86 5.90 6.42
CA SER A 247 -0.96 6.71 7.25
C SER A 247 0.49 6.23 7.12
N PRO A 248 1.50 7.12 7.04
CA PRO A 248 2.91 6.73 7.09
C PRO A 248 3.29 5.88 8.32
N SER A 249 2.50 6.00 9.40
CA SER A 249 2.69 5.26 10.65
C SER A 249 2.01 3.88 10.66
N SER A 250 1.19 3.57 9.66
CA SER A 250 0.51 2.27 9.53
C SER A 250 1.51 1.14 9.27
N LEU A 251 1.14 -0.08 9.66
CA LEU A 251 1.96 -1.26 9.39
C LEU A 251 2.14 -1.47 7.89
N PHE A 252 1.07 -1.29 7.10
CA PHE A 252 1.11 -1.31 5.64
C PHE A 252 2.17 -0.38 5.05
N SER A 253 2.13 0.93 5.37
CA SER A 253 3.11 1.89 4.84
C SER A 253 4.52 1.59 5.30
N ARG A 254 4.74 1.26 6.58
CA ARG A 254 6.06 0.92 7.12
C ARG A 254 6.66 -0.31 6.46
N GLN A 255 5.84 -1.31 6.19
CA GLN A 255 6.27 -2.51 5.50
C GLN A 255 6.76 -2.17 4.08
N ILE A 256 6.04 -1.30 3.36
CA ILE A 256 6.46 -0.82 2.04
C ILE A 256 7.74 0.04 2.13
N PHE A 257 7.86 0.91 3.14
CA PHE A 257 9.06 1.72 3.32
C PHE A 257 10.31 0.87 3.56
N SER A 258 10.17 -0.27 4.22
CA SER A 258 11.28 -1.22 4.43
C SER A 258 11.84 -1.82 3.13
N ILE A 259 11.09 -1.71 2.03
CA ILE A 259 11.48 -2.17 0.70
C ILE A 259 12.36 -1.12 -0.01
N ILE A 260 12.17 0.17 0.30
CA ILE A 260 12.85 1.29 -0.39
C ILE A 260 14.37 1.15 -0.36
N PRO A 261 15.05 0.88 0.78
CA PRO A 261 16.52 0.74 0.81
C PRO A 261 17.04 -0.43 -0.04
N LYS A 262 16.19 -1.44 -0.30
CA LYS A 262 16.56 -2.59 -1.15
C LYS A 262 16.52 -2.24 -2.64
N ILE A 263 15.67 -1.29 -3.02
CA ILE A 263 15.64 -0.71 -4.37
C ILE A 263 16.73 0.38 -4.50
N TYR A 264 16.78 1.30 -3.53
CA TYR A 264 17.66 2.47 -3.54
C TYR A 264 18.63 2.47 -2.35
N LYS A 265 19.76 1.78 -2.49
CA LYS A 265 20.79 1.59 -1.43
C LYS A 265 21.36 2.87 -0.80
N LYS A 266 21.16 4.04 -1.42
CA LYS A 266 21.64 5.34 -0.91
C LYS A 266 20.61 6.08 -0.04
N ILE A 267 19.43 5.49 0.17
CA ILE A 267 18.33 6.11 0.92
C ILE A 267 18.16 5.35 2.25
N ASP A 268 18.92 5.79 3.26
CA ASP A 268 18.92 5.17 4.61
C ASP A 268 18.11 5.97 5.64
N ARG A 269 17.43 7.05 5.24
CA ARG A 269 16.72 7.98 6.16
C ARG A 269 15.48 7.40 6.84
N PHE A 270 15.15 6.14 6.62
CA PHE A 270 14.02 5.52 7.28
C PHE A 270 14.39 5.17 8.72
N LYS A 271 13.98 6.00 9.68
CA LYS A 271 13.69 5.51 11.03
C LYS A 271 12.49 4.59 10.90
N SER A 272 12.71 3.37 10.42
CA SER A 272 11.67 2.37 10.28
C SER A 272 11.10 2.14 11.67
N GLY A 273 9.90 2.67 11.92
CA GLY A 273 9.09 2.14 13.02
C GLY A 273 8.93 0.63 12.84
N ARG A 274 8.47 -0.07 13.87
CA ARG A 274 8.31 -1.55 13.83
C ARG A 274 7.75 -2.03 12.48
N VAL A 275 8.54 -2.87 11.81
CA VAL A 275 8.19 -3.67 10.62
C VAL A 275 7.74 -5.04 11.13
N ILE A 276 6.81 -5.68 10.43
CA ILE A 276 6.26 -6.98 10.85
C ILE A 276 7.29 -8.07 10.54
N SER A 277 7.60 -8.92 11.52
CA SER A 277 8.42 -10.10 11.28
C SER A 277 7.63 -11.17 10.50
N PRO A 278 8.27 -12.04 9.70
CA PRO A 278 7.55 -13.01 8.87
C PRO A 278 6.52 -13.86 9.64
N GLU A 279 6.84 -14.29 10.87
CA GLU A 279 5.94 -15.07 11.73
C GLU A 279 4.68 -14.31 12.17
N GLU A 280 4.72 -12.98 12.17
CA GLU A 280 3.63 -12.12 12.64
C GLU A 280 2.59 -11.81 11.55
N PHE A 281 2.82 -12.14 10.28
CA PHE A 281 1.91 -11.82 9.16
C PHE A 281 0.48 -12.34 9.41
N GLY A 282 0.33 -13.61 9.81
CA GLY A 282 -0.97 -14.23 10.13
C GLY A 282 -1.75 -13.50 11.22
N SER A 283 -1.04 -12.89 12.17
CA SER A 283 -1.68 -12.16 13.27
C SER A 283 -2.25 -10.80 12.85
N VAL A 284 -1.66 -10.18 11.82
CA VAL A 284 -2.06 -8.86 11.29
C VAL A 284 -3.21 -9.00 10.31
N THR A 285 -3.19 -10.05 9.48
CA THR A 285 -4.19 -10.24 8.42
C THR A 285 -5.56 -10.65 8.92
N LEU A 286 -5.63 -11.40 10.03
CA LEU A 286 -6.88 -11.98 10.54
C LEU A 286 -7.49 -11.22 11.72
N LYS A 287 -6.77 -10.30 12.36
CA LYS A 287 -7.27 -9.60 13.55
C LYS A 287 -7.47 -8.12 13.26
N SER A 288 -8.74 -7.70 13.22
CA SER A 288 -9.03 -6.28 13.37
C SER A 288 -8.48 -5.80 14.73
N PRO A 289 -7.89 -4.60 14.82
CA PRO A 289 -7.40 -4.09 16.10
C PRO A 289 -8.50 -4.00 17.17
N GLU A 290 -9.76 -3.88 16.75
CA GLU A 290 -10.96 -3.98 17.60
C GLU A 290 -11.10 -5.39 18.17
N ALA A 291 -10.98 -6.43 17.34
CA ALA A 291 -11.03 -7.81 17.79
C ALA A 291 -9.89 -8.12 18.78
N GLY A 292 -8.70 -7.58 18.56
CA GLY A 292 -7.59 -7.68 19.51
C GLY A 292 -7.92 -7.07 20.88
N ALA A 293 -8.35 -5.80 20.90
CA ALA A 293 -8.70 -5.10 22.13
C ALA A 293 -9.88 -5.74 22.87
N GLY A 294 -10.93 -6.15 22.14
CA GLY A 294 -12.06 -6.83 22.74
C GLY A 294 -11.71 -8.22 23.28
N GLY A 295 -10.84 -8.97 22.60
CA GLY A 295 -10.32 -10.24 23.10
C GLY A 295 -9.59 -10.09 24.44
N VAL A 296 -8.69 -9.11 24.54
CA VAL A 296 -7.97 -8.79 25.80
C VAL A 296 -8.95 -8.36 26.90
N PHE A 297 -9.94 -7.53 26.57
CA PHE A 297 -10.95 -7.08 27.52
C PHE A 297 -11.79 -8.24 28.10
N ILE A 298 -12.29 -9.13 27.23
CA ILE A 298 -13.07 -10.29 27.66
C ILE A 298 -12.22 -11.25 28.51
N PHE A 299 -10.97 -11.49 28.10
CA PHE A 299 -10.05 -12.32 28.86
C PHE A 299 -9.77 -11.74 30.24
N GLY A 300 -9.55 -10.41 30.34
CA GLY A 300 -9.34 -9.72 31.61
C GLY A 300 -10.53 -9.82 32.57
N ILE A 301 -11.76 -9.64 32.07
CA ILE A 301 -12.98 -9.82 32.89
C ILE A 301 -13.11 -11.27 33.36
N SER A 302 -12.88 -12.25 32.46
CA SER A 302 -12.98 -13.66 32.80
C SER A 302 -11.95 -14.05 33.87
N LEU A 303 -10.71 -13.54 33.77
CA LEU A 303 -9.66 -13.74 34.79
C LEU A 303 -10.05 -13.12 36.14
N TYR A 304 -10.58 -11.90 36.13
CA TYR A 304 -11.02 -11.20 37.35
C TYR A 304 -12.18 -11.93 38.05
N LEU A 305 -13.20 -12.35 37.31
CA LEU A 305 -14.31 -13.14 37.84
C LEU A 305 -13.83 -14.48 38.39
N SER A 306 -12.89 -15.13 37.71
CA SER A 306 -12.28 -16.38 38.19
C SER A 306 -11.49 -16.17 39.49
N ALA A 307 -10.79 -15.03 39.63
CA ALA A 307 -10.10 -14.67 40.86
C ALA A 307 -11.08 -14.40 42.02
N ILE A 308 -12.20 -13.72 41.77
CA ILE A 308 -13.27 -13.53 42.76
C ILE A 308 -13.83 -14.88 43.19
N TYR A 309 -14.14 -15.76 42.24
CA TYR A 309 -14.62 -17.11 42.54
C TYR A 309 -13.66 -17.85 43.47
N ILE A 310 -12.37 -17.93 43.10
CA ILE A 310 -11.34 -18.56 43.93
C ILE A 310 -11.29 -17.93 45.32
N TRP A 311 -11.29 -16.60 45.41
CA TRP A 311 -11.25 -15.91 46.70
C TRP A 311 -12.48 -16.21 47.57
N VAL A 312 -13.70 -16.19 47.02
CA VAL A 312 -14.94 -16.51 47.75
C VAL A 312 -14.92 -17.96 48.25
N THR A 313 -14.49 -18.89 47.41
CA THR A 313 -14.40 -20.32 47.75
C THR A 313 -13.36 -20.57 48.85
N TYR A 314 -12.18 -19.96 48.79
CA TYR A 314 -11.08 -20.22 49.72
C TYR A 314 -11.08 -19.38 50.99
N SER A 315 -11.70 -18.19 50.99
CA SER A 315 -11.81 -17.35 52.18
C SER A 315 -12.82 -17.89 53.20
N GLY A 316 -13.61 -18.90 52.84
CA GLY A 316 -14.64 -19.49 53.71
C GLY A 316 -15.81 -18.55 54.02
N VAL A 317 -15.82 -17.35 53.44
CA VAL A 317 -16.84 -16.31 53.64
C VAL A 317 -18.19 -16.75 53.07
N GLY A 318 -18.19 -17.53 51.98
CA GLY A 318 -19.41 -18.02 51.32
C GLY A 318 -20.25 -19.02 52.14
N TYR A 319 -19.67 -19.71 53.11
CA TYR A 319 -20.39 -20.76 53.86
C TYR A 319 -21.14 -20.25 55.11
N ARG A 320 -20.99 -18.98 55.48
CA ARG A 320 -21.67 -18.40 56.66
C ARG A 320 -22.95 -17.61 56.35
N ILE A 321 -23.25 -17.36 55.08
CA ILE A 321 -24.45 -16.63 54.66
C ILE A 321 -25.19 -17.48 53.62
N LEU A 322 -26.36 -18.01 54.01
CA LEU A 322 -27.14 -19.04 53.31
C LEU A 322 -27.59 -18.70 51.86
N SER A 323 -27.30 -17.50 51.35
CA SER A 323 -27.77 -17.01 50.04
C SER A 323 -26.72 -17.04 48.91
N TRP A 324 -25.47 -17.44 49.18
CA TRP A 324 -24.37 -17.35 48.20
C TRP A 324 -24.08 -18.66 47.45
N GLN A 325 -24.79 -19.77 47.76
CA GLN A 325 -24.57 -21.08 47.14
C GLN A 325 -24.64 -21.09 45.60
N TYR A 326 -25.42 -20.18 45.03
CA TYR A 326 -25.56 -20.05 43.58
C TYR A 326 -24.66 -18.98 42.96
N LEU A 327 -24.05 -18.11 43.75
CA LEU A 327 -23.22 -17.04 43.21
C LEU A 327 -21.94 -17.60 42.62
N ASP A 328 -21.30 -18.54 43.32
CA ASP A 328 -20.07 -19.20 42.88
C ASP A 328 -20.30 -19.89 41.53
N VAL A 329 -21.42 -20.60 41.39
CA VAL A 329 -21.86 -21.23 40.14
C VAL A 329 -22.18 -20.19 39.07
N ALA A 330 -22.85 -19.09 39.41
CA ALA A 330 -23.16 -18.01 38.47
C ALA A 330 -21.89 -17.33 37.94
N VAL A 331 -20.92 -17.02 38.80
CA VAL A 331 -19.63 -16.42 38.41
C VAL A 331 -18.86 -17.36 37.49
N MET A 332 -18.85 -18.67 37.79
CA MET A 332 -18.23 -19.69 36.94
C MET A 332 -18.94 -19.80 35.57
N ILE A 333 -20.28 -19.81 35.54
CA ILE A 333 -21.03 -19.86 34.28
C ILE A 333 -20.77 -18.61 33.44
N ILE A 334 -20.79 -17.43 34.05
CA ILE A 334 -20.54 -16.15 33.37
C ILE A 334 -19.10 -16.12 32.83
N SER A 335 -18.09 -16.55 33.59
CA SER A 335 -16.70 -16.55 33.12
C SER A 335 -16.48 -17.47 31.92
N ASN A 336 -17.14 -18.64 31.91
CA ASN A 336 -17.10 -19.59 30.80
C ASN A 336 -17.87 -19.07 29.58
N ILE A 337 -19.05 -18.48 29.76
CA ILE A 337 -19.80 -17.84 28.67
C ILE A 337 -18.95 -16.73 28.05
N LEU A 338 -18.30 -15.89 28.87
CA LEU A 338 -17.38 -14.87 28.38
C LEU A 338 -16.20 -15.49 27.59
N LEU A 339 -15.63 -16.60 28.05
CA LEU A 339 -14.57 -17.30 27.33
C LEU A 339 -15.04 -17.82 25.95
N VAL A 340 -16.24 -18.38 25.88
CA VAL A 340 -16.86 -18.85 24.62
C VAL A 340 -17.17 -17.66 23.70
N LEU A 341 -17.69 -16.57 24.25
CA LEU A 341 -17.93 -15.33 23.50
C LEU A 341 -16.61 -14.71 23.00
N ALA A 342 -15.49 -14.93 23.70
CA ALA A 342 -14.15 -14.57 23.25
C ALA A 342 -13.62 -15.45 22.12
N LEU A 343 -14.34 -16.47 21.65
CA LEU A 343 -14.00 -17.17 20.41
C LEU A 343 -14.61 -16.46 19.18
N SER A 344 -15.68 -15.69 19.38
CA SER A 344 -16.36 -14.96 18.30
C SER A 344 -15.67 -13.64 17.98
N ASP A 345 -15.19 -13.48 16.74
CA ASP A 345 -14.57 -12.23 16.30
C ASP A 345 -15.56 -11.07 16.23
N ALA A 346 -16.84 -11.33 15.92
CA ALA A 346 -17.87 -10.30 15.94
C ALA A 346 -18.06 -9.73 17.36
N THR A 347 -18.07 -10.59 18.37
CA THR A 347 -18.22 -10.19 19.77
C THR A 347 -16.99 -9.40 20.25
N LYS A 348 -15.78 -9.87 19.93
CA LYS A 348 -14.55 -9.13 20.19
C LYS A 348 -14.56 -7.75 19.53
N GLN A 349 -15.04 -7.62 18.30
CA GLN A 349 -15.08 -6.33 17.60
C GLN A 349 -16.06 -5.33 18.24
N ILE A 350 -17.23 -5.78 18.68
CA ILE A 350 -18.20 -4.91 19.37
C ILE A 350 -17.60 -4.38 20.67
N LEU A 351 -17.03 -5.28 21.48
CA LEU A 351 -16.41 -4.92 22.75
C LEU A 351 -15.16 -4.07 22.55
N GLY A 352 -14.35 -4.36 21.54
CA GLY A 352 -13.19 -3.55 21.17
C GLY A 352 -13.54 -2.11 20.79
N ARG A 353 -14.66 -1.92 20.05
CA ARG A 353 -15.18 -0.58 19.74
C ARG A 353 -15.64 0.16 21.01
N PHE A 354 -16.32 -0.54 21.91
CA PHE A 354 -16.72 0.02 23.21
C PHE A 354 -15.50 0.47 24.03
N VAL A 355 -14.48 -0.37 24.17
CA VAL A 355 -13.23 -0.04 24.90
C VAL A 355 -12.53 1.16 24.27
N ARG A 356 -12.46 1.22 22.93
CA ARG A 356 -11.88 2.38 22.24
C ARG A 356 -12.67 3.66 22.48
N GLY A 357 -14.00 3.60 22.45
CA GLY A 357 -14.88 4.74 22.74
C GLY A 357 -14.67 5.29 24.14
N GLN A 358 -14.56 4.41 25.15
CA GLN A 358 -14.27 4.79 26.53
C GLN A 358 -12.89 5.45 26.65
N ASN A 359 -11.85 4.88 26.03
CA ASN A 359 -10.51 5.48 26.04
C ASN A 359 -10.48 6.87 25.40
N GLN A 360 -11.21 7.08 24.30
CA GLN A 360 -11.32 8.40 23.66
C GLN A 360 -12.08 9.41 24.55
N ALA A 361 -13.14 8.98 25.22
CA ALA A 361 -13.88 9.82 26.17
C ALA A 361 -13.02 10.22 27.38
N ILE A 362 -12.26 9.27 27.93
CA ILE A 362 -11.32 9.51 29.05
C ILE A 362 -10.22 10.49 28.64
N VAL A 363 -9.61 10.30 27.47
CA VAL A 363 -8.57 11.23 26.96
C VAL A 363 -9.13 12.63 26.75
N ARG A 364 -10.36 12.76 26.24
CA ARG A 364 -11.05 14.06 26.11
C ARG A 364 -11.38 14.68 27.47
N PHE A 365 -11.81 13.88 28.44
CA PHE A 365 -12.21 14.33 29.77
C PHE A 365 -11.02 14.82 30.60
N PHE A 366 -9.88 14.12 30.53
CA PHE A 366 -8.67 14.48 31.29
C PHE A 366 -7.81 15.55 30.60
N GLY A 367 -8.23 16.08 29.45
CA GLY A 367 -7.47 17.12 28.74
C GLY A 367 -6.04 16.70 28.39
N LEU A 368 -5.75 15.39 28.39
CA LEU A 368 -4.47 14.83 28.01
C LEU A 368 -4.35 14.99 26.50
N LYS A 369 -3.99 16.20 26.05
CA LYS A 369 -3.36 16.39 24.75
C LYS A 369 -2.27 15.35 24.70
N ARG A 370 -2.38 14.40 23.77
CA ARG A 370 -1.28 13.48 23.44
C ARG A 370 -0.04 14.34 23.33
N GLN A 371 0.90 14.23 24.28
CA GLN A 371 2.25 14.68 24.02
C GLN A 371 2.71 13.84 22.83
N ARG A 372 2.86 14.52 21.71
CA ARG A 372 3.44 14.03 20.47
C ARG A 372 4.43 15.08 20.02
#